data_AF-A0A8J4EKL7-F1
#
_entry.id   AF-A0A8J4EKL7-F1
#
_cell.length_a   1.000
_cell.length_b   1.000
_cell.length_c   1.000
_cell.angle_alpha   90.00
_cell.angle_beta   90.00
_cell.angle_gamma   90.00
#
_symmetry.space_group_name_H-M   'P 1'
#
loop_
_entity.id
_entity.type
_entity.pdbx_description
1 polymer ?
#
loop_
_entity_poly.entity_id
_entity_poly.type
_entity_poly.pdbx_seq_one_letter_code
_entity_poly.pdbx_strand_id
1 'polypeptide(L)'
;MGYAFTMDEPSDDMSTPCGFSNYQMNYIRLVMLWVSVIDGDGYKAHDLPEFPISDQTLPAGEFNGVGGRVDAAGAAFIAARLRQALETYAVEDVLDFLDDHPGSPEVRGWVEEFTRFNEQAAQRDGYHLV
;
A
#
# COMPACT_ATOMS: atom_id res chain seq x y z
N MET A 1 4.26 -16.37 7.26
CA MET A 1 5.05 -15.12 7.27
C MET A 1 4.21 -14.06 6.58
N GLY A 2 4.19 -12.85 7.13
CA GLY A 2 3.41 -11.72 6.63
C GLY A 2 4.25 -10.44 6.68
N TYR A 3 3.60 -9.30 6.51
CA TYR A 3 4.18 -7.97 6.60
C TYR A 3 3.67 -7.28 7.85
N ALA A 4 4.57 -6.64 8.59
CA ALA A 4 4.21 -5.77 9.69
C ALA A 4 4.78 -4.37 9.44
N PHE A 5 4.04 -3.36 9.87
CA PHE A 5 4.40 -1.97 9.69
C PHE A 5 4.35 -1.27 11.05
N THR A 6 5.35 -0.43 11.30
CA THR A 6 5.45 0.33 12.55
C THR A 6 5.88 1.77 12.28
N MET A 7 5.31 2.70 13.04
CA MET A 7 5.77 4.09 13.06
C MET A 7 6.89 4.31 14.11
N ASP A 8 7.19 3.28 14.92
CA ASP A 8 8.27 3.31 15.90
C ASP A 8 9.59 2.95 15.21
N GLU A 9 10.71 3.41 15.78
CA GLU A 9 12.01 2.90 15.33
C GLU A 9 12.11 1.37 15.60
N PRO A 10 12.64 0.58 14.64
CA PRO A 10 12.74 -0.86 14.81
C PRO A 10 13.51 -1.25 16.08
N SER A 11 12.83 -1.95 16.99
CA SER A 11 13.36 -2.40 18.27
C SER A 11 12.56 -3.59 18.80
N ASP A 12 13.08 -4.34 19.78
CA ASP A 12 12.43 -5.54 20.31
C ASP A 12 11.06 -5.27 20.97
N ASP A 13 10.83 -4.03 21.43
CA ASP A 13 9.60 -3.60 22.12
C ASP A 13 8.64 -2.78 21.23
N MET A 14 8.90 -2.71 19.92
CA MET A 14 8.11 -1.89 18.99
C MET A 14 6.66 -2.38 18.85
N SER A 15 5.73 -1.45 18.67
CA SER A 15 4.35 -1.79 18.33
C SER A 15 4.22 -2.05 16.82
N THR A 16 3.39 -3.02 16.41
CA THR A 16 3.06 -3.28 15.00
C THR A 16 1.59 -2.97 14.75
N PRO A 17 1.20 -1.68 14.67
CA PRO A 17 -0.20 -1.27 14.60
C PRO A 17 -0.90 -1.68 13.30
N CYS A 18 -0.16 -2.07 12.26
CA CYS A 18 -0.72 -2.57 11.01
C CYS A 18 0.06 -3.81 10.55
N GLY A 19 -0.66 -4.88 10.21
CA GLY A 19 -0.07 -6.14 9.83
C GLY A 19 -0.97 -6.93 8.89
N PHE A 20 -0.35 -7.50 7.86
CA PHE A 20 -1.05 -8.21 6.81
C PHE A 20 -0.34 -9.53 6.52
N SER A 21 -1.10 -10.59 6.25
CA SER A 21 -0.55 -11.80 5.66
C SER A 21 0.00 -11.54 4.25
N ASN A 22 0.86 -12.41 3.74
CA ASN A 22 1.33 -12.34 2.36
C ASN A 22 0.17 -12.31 1.35
N TYR A 23 -0.90 -13.05 1.65
CA TYR A 23 -2.10 -13.08 0.81
C TYR A 23 -2.75 -11.70 0.73
N GLN A 24 -2.96 -11.04 1.87
CA GLN A 24 -3.54 -9.69 1.95
C GLN A 24 -2.66 -8.65 1.25
N MET A 25 -1.34 -8.67 1.51
CA MET A 25 -0.43 -7.73 0.87
C MET A 25 -0.32 -7.91 -0.64
N ASN A 26 -0.52 -9.11 -1.17
CA ASN A 26 -0.55 -9.30 -2.61
C ASN A 26 -1.70 -8.49 -3.26
N TYR A 27 -2.89 -8.49 -2.66
CA TYR A 27 -4.00 -7.68 -3.18
C TYR A 27 -3.76 -6.19 -2.98
N ILE A 28 -3.28 -5.77 -1.80
CA ILE A 28 -2.93 -4.36 -1.56
C ILE A 28 -1.90 -3.89 -2.61
N ARG A 29 -0.89 -4.71 -2.92
CA ARG A 29 0.13 -4.40 -3.92
C ARG A 29 -0.42 -4.32 -5.34
N LEU A 30 -1.36 -5.20 -5.71
CA LEU A 30 -2.04 -5.13 -7.00
C LEU A 30 -2.81 -3.80 -7.13
N VAL A 31 -3.51 -3.38 -6.07
CA VAL A 31 -4.17 -2.06 -6.04
C VAL A 31 -3.14 -0.94 -6.14
N MET A 32 -2.03 -0.99 -5.40
CA MET A 32 -0.95 0.00 -5.45
C MET A 32 -0.33 0.12 -6.86
N LEU A 33 -0.19 -0.99 -7.59
CA LEU A 33 0.28 -0.99 -8.98
C LEU A 33 -0.76 -0.39 -9.93
N TRP A 34 -2.03 -0.70 -9.73
CA TRP A 34 -3.12 -0.17 -10.54
C TRP A 34 -3.26 1.35 -10.41
N VAL A 35 -3.07 1.88 -9.19
CA VAL A 35 -3.20 3.30 -8.90
C VAL A 35 -1.86 4.06 -8.84
N SER A 36 -0.82 3.49 -9.47
CA SER A 36 0.51 4.11 -9.64
C SER A 36 1.17 4.58 -8.34
N VAL A 37 0.90 3.89 -7.23
CA VAL A 37 1.61 4.10 -5.96
C VAL A 37 3.01 3.55 -6.05
N ILE A 38 3.17 2.39 -6.68
CA ILE A 38 4.47 1.74 -6.88
C ILE A 38 4.72 1.41 -8.34
N ASP A 39 5.96 1.51 -8.78
CA ASP A 39 6.46 1.11 -10.10
C ASP A 39 7.92 0.64 -9.98
N GLY A 40 8.43 -0.13 -10.95
CA GLY A 40 9.82 -0.59 -10.95
C GLY A 40 10.07 -1.91 -10.23
N ASP A 41 11.35 -2.29 -10.09
CA ASP A 41 11.80 -3.55 -9.49
C ASP A 41 11.15 -4.82 -10.10
N GLY A 42 10.91 -4.79 -11.41
CA GLY A 42 10.26 -5.88 -12.15
C GLY A 42 8.73 -5.82 -12.13
N TYR A 43 8.14 -4.86 -11.42
CA TYR A 43 6.72 -4.53 -11.50
C TYR A 43 6.51 -3.30 -12.39
N LYS A 44 5.31 -3.19 -13.00
CA LYS A 44 4.95 -2.08 -13.86
C LYS A 44 3.57 -1.56 -13.52
N ALA A 45 3.49 -0.28 -13.16
CA ALA A 45 2.24 0.41 -12.87
C ALA A 45 1.42 0.68 -14.14
N HIS A 46 0.12 0.91 -13.94
CA HIS A 46 -0.76 1.40 -14.99
C HIS A 46 -0.75 2.94 -15.03
N ASP A 47 -0.31 3.53 -16.14
CA ASP A 47 -0.33 4.98 -16.34
C ASP A 47 -1.71 5.45 -16.81
N LEU A 48 -2.69 5.43 -15.89
CA LEU A 48 -4.06 5.86 -16.15
C LEU A 48 -4.18 7.38 -15.97
N PRO A 49 -5.07 8.08 -16.71
CA PRO A 49 -5.27 9.53 -16.54
C PRO A 49 -5.62 9.94 -15.11
N GLU A 50 -6.37 9.10 -14.39
CA GLU A 50 -6.76 9.33 -12.98
C GLU A 50 -5.60 8.99 -12.02
N PHE A 51 -4.69 8.11 -12.46
CA PHE A 51 -3.56 7.58 -11.69
C PHE A 51 -2.24 7.65 -12.46
N PRO A 52 -1.77 8.86 -12.84
CA PRO A 52 -0.56 8.98 -13.63
C PRO A 52 0.66 8.55 -12.82
N ILE A 53 1.61 7.90 -13.48
CA ILE A 53 2.94 7.67 -12.91
C ILE A 53 3.62 9.04 -12.72
N SER A 54 4.24 9.25 -11.56
CA SER A 54 4.82 10.53 -11.16
C SER A 54 6.18 10.37 -10.50
N ASP A 55 6.87 11.48 -10.23
CA ASP A 55 8.10 11.51 -9.43
C ASP A 55 7.89 11.09 -7.96
N GLN A 56 6.63 11.01 -7.51
CA GLN A 56 6.26 10.50 -6.19
C GLN A 56 5.97 8.99 -6.17
N THR A 57 5.88 8.35 -7.34
CA THR A 57 5.67 6.90 -7.43
C THR A 57 6.89 6.16 -6.88
N LEU A 58 6.65 5.24 -5.94
CA LEU A 58 7.70 4.58 -5.16
C LEU A 58 8.24 3.32 -5.86
N PRO A 59 9.51 2.93 -5.64
CA PRO A 59 10.01 1.65 -6.11
C PRO A 59 9.25 0.49 -5.45
N ALA A 60 8.72 -0.45 -6.24
CA ALA A 60 8.01 -1.61 -5.68
C ALA A 60 8.86 -2.46 -4.71
N GLY A 61 10.19 -2.42 -4.87
CA GLY A 61 11.18 -3.03 -4.00
C GLY A 61 11.11 -2.57 -2.55
N GLU A 62 10.64 -1.35 -2.27
CA GLU A 62 10.50 -0.82 -0.90
C GLU A 62 9.51 -1.64 -0.07
N PHE A 63 8.61 -2.37 -0.72
CA PHE A 63 7.57 -3.18 -0.09
C PHE A 63 7.88 -4.69 -0.11
N ASN A 64 9.09 -5.12 -0.50
CA ASN A 64 9.43 -6.54 -0.70
C ASN A 64 10.14 -7.20 0.50
N GLY A 65 10.37 -6.51 1.61
CA GLY A 65 10.98 -7.12 2.80
C GLY A 65 11.19 -6.18 3.99
N VAL A 66 11.70 -6.79 5.07
CA VAL A 66 12.08 -6.10 6.32
C VAL A 66 13.19 -5.08 6.05
N GLY A 67 13.10 -3.93 6.70
CA GLY A 67 14.08 -2.84 6.59
C GLY A 67 13.72 -1.76 5.57
N GLY A 68 12.61 -1.93 4.83
CA GLY A 68 12.01 -0.86 4.06
C GLY A 68 11.56 0.30 4.96
N ARG A 69 11.66 1.53 4.44
CA ARG A 69 11.19 2.73 5.13
C ARG A 69 10.43 3.60 4.14
N VAL A 70 9.26 4.05 4.55
CA VAL A 70 8.49 5.07 3.84
C VAL A 70 8.49 6.31 4.73
N ASP A 71 8.90 7.45 4.17
CA ASP A 71 8.87 8.72 4.90
C ASP A 71 7.46 9.33 4.96
N ALA A 72 7.32 10.46 5.65
CA ALA A 72 6.02 11.12 5.80
C ALA A 72 5.39 11.56 4.46
N ALA A 73 6.21 11.98 3.49
CA ALA A 73 5.73 12.42 2.19
C ALA A 73 5.27 11.23 1.33
N GLY A 74 6.03 10.14 1.34
CA GLY A 74 5.65 8.87 0.73
C GLY A 74 4.37 8.31 1.35
N ALA A 75 4.24 8.34 2.67
CA ALA A 75 3.02 7.92 3.36
C ALA A 75 1.81 8.79 2.97
N ALA A 76 1.97 10.11 2.87
CA ALA A 76 0.92 11.01 2.42
C ALA A 76 0.48 10.72 0.98
N PHE A 77 1.45 10.44 0.09
CA PHE A 77 1.18 10.06 -1.30
C PHE A 77 0.42 8.74 -1.40
N ILE A 78 0.88 7.70 -0.69
CA ILE A 78 0.20 6.39 -0.64
C ILE A 78 -1.24 6.57 -0.14
N ALA A 79 -1.43 7.28 0.97
CA ALA A 79 -2.75 7.54 1.54
C ALA A 79 -3.68 8.23 0.53
N ALA A 80 -3.22 9.30 -0.13
CA ALA A 80 -4.03 10.03 -1.10
C ALA A 80 -4.46 9.15 -2.28
N ARG A 81 -3.52 8.36 -2.84
CA ARG A 81 -3.82 7.46 -3.97
C ARG A 81 -4.78 6.35 -3.59
N LEU A 82 -4.57 5.71 -2.44
CA LEU A 82 -5.47 4.64 -1.99
C LEU A 82 -6.85 5.18 -1.60
N ARG A 83 -6.92 6.39 -1.03
CA ARG A 83 -8.19 7.08 -0.77
C ARG A 83 -8.94 7.34 -2.08
N GLN A 84 -8.26 7.84 -3.11
CA GLN A 84 -8.85 8.02 -4.44
C GLN A 84 -9.30 6.68 -5.03
N ALA A 85 -8.50 5.61 -4.90
CA ALA A 85 -8.85 4.26 -5.36
C ALA A 85 -10.16 3.75 -4.74
N LEU A 86 -10.35 4.00 -3.44
CA LEU A 86 -11.55 3.65 -2.70
C LEU A 86 -12.77 4.47 -3.13
N GLU A 87 -12.58 5.72 -3.54
CA GLU A 87 -13.66 6.61 -3.99
C GLU A 87 -14.09 6.36 -5.44
N THR A 88 -13.15 5.94 -6.30
CA THR A 88 -13.41 5.66 -7.72
C THR A 88 -13.72 4.19 -8.01
N TYR A 89 -13.84 3.35 -6.98
CA TYR A 89 -14.05 1.90 -7.11
C TYR A 89 -12.96 1.15 -7.89
N ALA A 90 -11.72 1.69 -7.88
CA ALA A 90 -10.59 1.06 -8.57
C ALA A 90 -10.20 -0.28 -7.92
N VAL A 91 -10.54 -0.50 -6.65
CA VAL A 91 -10.33 -1.80 -5.98
C VAL A 91 -11.18 -2.86 -6.64
N GLU A 92 -12.46 -2.56 -6.88
CA GLU A 92 -13.40 -3.43 -7.57
C GLU A 92 -12.93 -3.72 -9.00
N ASP A 93 -12.51 -2.69 -9.74
CA ASP A 93 -11.99 -2.84 -11.10
C ASP A 93 -10.79 -3.80 -11.16
N VAL A 94 -9.86 -3.73 -10.18
CA VAL A 94 -8.71 -4.65 -10.09
C VAL A 94 -9.17 -6.09 -9.88
N LEU A 95 -10.19 -6.31 -9.06
CA LEU A 95 -10.65 -7.64 -8.68
C LEU A 95 -11.48 -8.32 -9.77
N ASP A 96 -12.16 -7.56 -10.62
CA ASP A 96 -12.91 -8.09 -11.77
C ASP A 96 -12.00 -8.86 -12.76
N PHE A 97 -10.68 -8.65 -12.71
CA PHE A 97 -9.70 -9.43 -13.48
C PHE A 97 -9.26 -10.75 -12.83
N LEU A 98 -9.69 -11.04 -11.60
CA LEU A 98 -9.21 -12.17 -10.79
C LEU A 98 -10.35 -13.14 -10.46
N ASP A 99 -10.38 -14.31 -11.09
CA ASP A 99 -11.50 -15.26 -10.93
C ASP A 99 -11.73 -15.77 -9.48
N ASP A 100 -10.66 -15.87 -8.66
CA ASP A 100 -10.69 -16.46 -7.31
C ASP A 100 -10.36 -15.45 -6.20
N HIS A 101 -10.84 -14.21 -6.31
CA HIS A 101 -10.62 -13.19 -5.28
C HIS A 101 -11.55 -13.39 -4.04
N PRO A 102 -11.15 -12.95 -2.83
CA PRO A 102 -11.90 -13.19 -1.59
C PRO A 102 -13.17 -12.34 -1.45
N GLY A 103 -13.56 -11.60 -2.50
CA GLY A 103 -14.64 -10.62 -2.49
C GLY A 103 -14.14 -9.19 -2.30
N SER A 104 -14.76 -8.25 -3.03
CA SER A 104 -14.41 -6.82 -2.97
C SER A 104 -14.52 -6.20 -1.58
N PRO A 105 -15.54 -6.53 -0.75
CA PRO A 105 -15.62 -5.99 0.61
C PRO A 105 -14.41 -6.31 1.48
N GLU A 106 -13.82 -7.50 1.30
CA GLU A 106 -12.69 -7.95 2.13
C GLU A 106 -11.40 -7.20 1.73
N VAL A 107 -11.09 -7.17 0.43
CA VAL A 107 -9.92 -6.44 -0.09
C VAL A 107 -10.03 -4.95 0.17
N ARG A 108 -11.21 -4.37 0.00
CA ARG A 108 -11.48 -2.97 0.30
C ARG A 108 -11.19 -2.66 1.77
N GLY A 109 -11.58 -3.55 2.69
CA GLY A 109 -11.27 -3.41 4.12
C GLY A 109 -9.78 -3.34 4.42
N TRP A 110 -8.97 -4.17 3.74
CA TRP A 110 -7.51 -4.15 3.89
C TRP A 110 -6.89 -2.86 3.31
N VAL A 111 -7.38 -2.42 2.16
CA VAL A 111 -6.95 -1.14 1.56
C VAL A 111 -7.33 0.04 2.45
N GLU A 112 -8.52 0.05 3.05
CA GLU A 112 -8.96 1.07 4.01
C GLU A 112 -8.11 1.07 5.30
N GLU A 113 -7.75 -0.11 5.81
CA GLU A 113 -6.83 -0.23 6.95
C GLU A 113 -5.46 0.37 6.61
N PHE A 114 -4.87 -0.02 5.47
CA PHE A 114 -3.57 0.48 5.07
C PHE A 114 -3.58 1.98 4.75
N THR A 115 -4.67 2.47 4.14
CA THR A 115 -4.88 3.91 3.90
C THR A 115 -4.85 4.69 5.21
N ARG A 116 -5.64 4.28 6.22
CA ARG A 116 -5.67 4.94 7.53
C ARG A 116 -4.33 4.89 8.26
N PHE A 117 -3.58 3.79 8.13
CA PHE A 117 -2.23 3.70 8.68
C PHE A 117 -1.30 4.72 8.02
N ASN A 118 -1.31 4.83 6.69
CA ASN A 118 -0.49 5.81 5.97
C ASN A 118 -0.89 7.26 6.30
N GLU A 119 -2.18 7.55 6.52
CA GLU A 119 -2.65 8.87 6.98
C GLU A 119 -2.10 9.24 8.36
N GLN A 120 -1.98 8.27 9.26
CA GLN A 120 -1.37 8.48 10.57
C GLN A 120 0.15 8.65 10.45
N ALA A 121 0.81 7.83 9.63
CA ALA A 121 2.25 7.90 9.43
C ALA A 121 2.69 9.20 8.75
N ALA A 122 1.87 9.76 7.86
CA ALA A 122 2.08 11.07 7.24
C ALA A 122 2.07 12.24 8.23
N GLN A 123 1.41 12.08 9.38
CA GLN A 123 1.41 13.07 10.48
C GLN A 123 2.59 12.89 11.45
N ARG A 124 3.47 11.93 11.17
CA ARG A 124 4.68 11.60 11.93
C ARG A 124 5.89 11.61 10.97
N ASP A 125 6.88 10.76 11.22
CA ASP A 125 8.10 10.63 10.41
C ASP A 125 8.05 9.47 9.39
N GLY A 126 6.85 9.00 9.05
CA GLY A 126 6.63 7.83 8.21
C GLY A 126 6.56 6.51 8.99
N TYR A 127 7.00 5.41 8.37
CA TYR A 127 6.98 4.07 8.97
C TYR A 127 8.06 3.13 8.43
N HIS A 128 8.27 2.04 9.15
CA HIS A 128 9.19 0.96 8.86
C HIS A 128 8.43 -0.34 8.55
N LEU A 129 8.99 -1.13 7.65
CA LEU A 129 8.60 -2.52 7.41
C LEU A 129 9.44 -3.44 8.29
N VAL A 130 8.78 -4.26 9.10
CA VAL A 130 9.40 -5.09 10.15
C VAL A 130 8.99 -6.56 10.10
#